data_AF-A0A5Q0N3F3-F1
#
_entry.id   AF-A0A5Q0N3F3-F1
#
_cell.length_a   1.000
_cell.length_b   1.000
_cell.length_c   1.000
_cell.angle_alpha   90.00
_cell.angle_beta   90.00
_cell.angle_gamma   90.00
#
_symmetry.space_group_name_H-M   'P 1'
#
loop_
_entity.id
_entity.type
_entity.pdbx_description
1 polymer ?
#
loop_
_entity_poly.entity_id
_entity_poly.type
_entity_poly.pdbx_seq_one_letter_code
_entity_poly.pdbx_strand_id
1 'polypeptide(L)'
;MNNLIMLFIIVPFLAFVLLALNVLLAPKNSYEAKVSAYECGFLAIEGQTRSTFQIHFYIVAMLFLVFDLEILLLFPLAVTLYQVSTYGFVIALIFFFVLTIGFVLEIGSGAISLTNTHE
;
A
#
# COMPACT_ATOMS: atom_id res chain seq x y z
N MET A 1 27.40 8.74 -18.17
CA MET A 1 26.08 8.35 -17.64
C MET A 1 26.06 8.73 -16.16
N ASN A 2 25.08 9.49 -15.67
CA ASN A 2 25.03 9.87 -14.26
C ASN A 2 24.94 8.62 -13.36
N ASN A 3 25.58 8.61 -12.19
CA ASN A 3 25.59 7.46 -11.28
C ASN A 3 24.16 7.01 -10.91
N LEU A 4 23.22 7.96 -10.80
CA LEU A 4 21.80 7.67 -10.59
C LEU A 4 21.18 6.88 -11.77
N ILE A 5 21.45 7.29 -13.00
CA ILE A 5 20.93 6.62 -14.20
C ILE A 5 21.50 5.20 -14.29
N MET A 6 22.77 5.02 -13.92
CA MET A 6 23.38 3.69 -13.86
C MET A 6 22.66 2.79 -12.84
N LEU A 7 22.35 3.30 -11.65
CA LEU A 7 21.65 2.53 -10.60
C LEU A 7 20.24 2.10 -11.03
N PHE A 8 19.48 3.00 -11.66
CA PHE A 8 18.13 2.68 -12.16
C PHE A 8 18.12 1.58 -13.22
N ILE A 9 19.22 1.42 -13.97
CA ILE A 9 19.33 0.39 -15.01
C ILE A 9 19.87 -0.92 -14.40
N ILE A 10 20.92 -0.86 -13.58
CA ILE A 10 21.62 -2.06 -13.13
C ILE A 10 20.80 -2.90 -12.14
N VAL A 11 20.00 -2.27 -11.27
CA VAL A 11 19.23 -2.95 -10.23
C VAL A 11 18.16 -3.90 -10.83
N PRO A 12 17.25 -3.43 -11.70
CA PRO A 12 16.27 -4.33 -12.32
C PRO A 12 16.94 -5.33 -13.27
N PHE A 13 18.02 -4.93 -13.95
CA PHE A 13 18.78 -5.84 -14.81
C PHE A 13 19.38 -7.01 -14.03
N LEU A 14 20.02 -6.74 -12.88
CA LEU A 14 20.58 -7.78 -12.03
C LEU A 14 19.48 -8.71 -11.48
N ALA A 15 18.35 -8.16 -11.05
CA ALA A 15 17.21 -8.96 -10.61
C ALA A 15 16.72 -9.92 -11.72
N PHE A 16 16.65 -9.44 -12.96
CA PHE A 16 16.28 -10.25 -14.11
C PHE A 16 17.32 -11.34 -14.41
N VAL A 17 18.62 -11.01 -14.37
CA VAL A 17 19.71 -11.99 -14.59
C VAL A 17 19.67 -13.09 -13.54
N LEU A 18 19.49 -12.75 -12.26
CA LEU A 18 19.39 -13.75 -11.18
C LEU A 18 18.16 -14.64 -11.33
N LEU A 19 17.02 -14.08 -11.72
CA LEU A 19 15.81 -14.85 -12.02
C LEU A 19 16.04 -15.79 -13.22
N ALA A 20 16.66 -15.30 -14.29
CA ALA A 20 16.96 -16.11 -15.48
C ALA A 20 17.92 -17.26 -15.15
N LEU A 21 18.95 -17.00 -14.36
CA LEU A 21 19.86 -18.03 -13.87
C LEU A 21 19.12 -19.08 -13.04
N ASN A 22 18.23 -18.69 -12.13
CA ASN A 22 17.43 -19.65 -11.36
C ASN A 22 16.57 -20.52 -12.29
N VAL A 23 15.86 -19.91 -13.24
CA VAL A 23 14.97 -20.64 -14.16
C VAL A 23 15.74 -21.61 -15.06
N LEU A 24 16.98 -21.29 -15.44
CA LEU A 24 17.84 -22.10 -16.31
C LEU A 24 18.59 -23.20 -15.55
N LEU A 25 19.12 -22.91 -14.36
CA LEU A 25 19.98 -23.84 -13.61
C LEU A 25 19.22 -24.68 -12.59
N ALA A 26 18.04 -24.26 -12.12
CA ALA A 26 17.32 -24.99 -11.08
C ALA A 26 16.71 -26.30 -11.62
N PRO A 27 16.83 -27.42 -10.88
CA PRO A 27 16.18 -28.67 -11.26
C PRO A 27 14.66 -28.52 -11.20
N LYS A 28 13.99 -28.77 -12.33
CA LYS A 28 12.52 -28.76 -12.43
C LYS A 28 11.97 -30.18 -12.44
N ASN A 29 11.25 -30.53 -11.39
CA ASN A 29 10.39 -31.72 -11.35
C ASN A 29 9.00 -31.27 -10.91
N SER A 30 8.09 -31.14 -11.87
CA SER A 30 6.70 -30.72 -11.68
C SER A 30 5.80 -31.94 -11.71
N TYR A 31 5.09 -32.19 -10.62
CA TYR A 31 4.03 -33.20 -10.52
C TYR A 31 2.79 -32.53 -9.94
N GLU A 32 1.61 -33.10 -10.21
CA GLU A 32 0.30 -32.49 -9.95
C GLU A 32 0.16 -31.91 -8.53
N ALA A 33 0.46 -32.70 -7.50
CA ALA A 33 0.39 -32.26 -6.10
C ALA A 33 1.39 -31.16 -5.71
N LYS A 34 2.50 -30.98 -6.45
CA LYS A 34 3.48 -29.90 -6.21
C LYS A 34 3.06 -28.59 -6.85
N VAL A 35 2.27 -28.65 -7.92
CA VAL A 35 1.80 -27.47 -8.64
C VAL A 35 0.39 -27.03 -8.20
N SER A 36 -0.35 -27.88 -7.49
CA SER A 36 -1.64 -27.53 -6.88
C SER A 36 -1.48 -26.62 -5.66
N ALA A 37 -2.49 -25.78 -5.41
CA ALA A 37 -2.55 -24.95 -4.21
C ALA A 37 -2.58 -25.82 -2.93
N TYR A 38 -1.86 -25.40 -1.90
CA TYR A 38 -1.83 -26.10 -0.62
C TYR A 38 -3.01 -25.66 0.26
N GLU A 39 -3.94 -26.59 0.52
CA GLU A 39 -5.09 -26.39 1.40
C GLU A 39 -5.18 -27.55 2.42
N CYS A 40 -4.08 -27.82 3.13
CA CYS A 40 -4.01 -28.88 4.15
C CYS A 40 -4.42 -30.29 3.67
N GLY A 41 -4.24 -30.59 2.37
CA GLY A 41 -4.58 -31.88 1.76
C GLY A 41 -5.98 -31.96 1.16
N PHE A 42 -6.75 -30.88 1.19
CA PHE A 42 -8.02 -30.75 0.47
C PHE A 42 -7.83 -30.11 -0.90
N LEU A 43 -8.71 -30.44 -1.84
CA LEU A 43 -8.81 -29.72 -3.11
C LEU A 43 -9.40 -28.34 -2.83
N ALA A 44 -8.86 -27.30 -3.48
CA ALA A 44 -9.41 -25.95 -3.39
C ALA A 44 -10.89 -25.98 -3.78
N ILE A 45 -11.74 -25.34 -2.99
CA ILE A 45 -13.19 -25.30 -3.24
C ILE A 45 -13.43 -24.53 -4.55
N GLU A 46 -13.75 -25.26 -5.62
CA GLU A 46 -14.10 -24.67 -6.91
C GLU A 46 -15.46 -23.96 -6.80
N GLY A 47 -15.49 -22.65 -7.06
CA GLY A 47 -16.72 -21.86 -7.12
C GLY A 47 -16.85 -20.71 -6.12
N GLN A 48 -16.01 -20.64 -5.08
CA GLN A 48 -16.01 -19.53 -4.10
C GLN A 48 -14.66 -18.81 -4.05
N THR A 49 -14.35 -18.07 -5.11
CA THR A 49 -13.14 -17.21 -5.19
C THR A 49 -13.25 -15.92 -4.37
N ARG A 50 -14.44 -15.64 -3.81
CA ARG A 50 -14.70 -14.47 -2.96
C ARG A 50 -15.20 -14.96 -1.61
N SER A 51 -14.35 -14.86 -0.61
CA SER A 51 -14.73 -15.05 0.79
C SER A 51 -15.20 -13.73 1.38
N THR A 52 -16.17 -13.79 2.30
CA THR A 52 -16.55 -12.65 3.13
C THR A 52 -15.38 -12.27 4.02
N PHE A 53 -14.82 -11.09 3.82
CA PHE A 53 -13.78 -10.52 4.67
C PHE A 53 -14.38 -9.39 5.51
N GLN A 54 -13.73 -9.07 6.62
CA GLN A 54 -14.17 -7.98 7.49
C GLN A 54 -14.05 -6.63 6.75
N ILE A 55 -15.11 -5.82 6.78
CA ILE A 55 -15.17 -4.53 6.08
C ILE A 55 -14.09 -3.54 6.57
N HIS A 56 -13.58 -3.72 7.79
CA HIS A 56 -12.50 -2.91 8.36
C HIS A 56 -11.27 -2.79 7.44
N PHE A 57 -10.89 -3.87 6.73
CA PHE A 57 -9.78 -3.82 5.77
C PHE A 57 -10.03 -2.87 4.60
N TYR A 58 -11.28 -2.79 4.13
CA TYR A 58 -11.67 -1.86 3.08
C TYR A 58 -11.67 -0.41 3.58
N ILE A 59 -12.14 -0.18 4.81
CA ILE A 59 -12.18 1.16 5.41
C ILE A 59 -10.76 1.72 5.52
N VAL A 60 -9.79 0.93 6.00
CA VAL A 60 -8.37 1.33 6.07
C VAL A 60 -7.80 1.69 4.69
N ALA A 61 -8.15 0.95 3.64
CA ALA A 61 -7.68 1.26 2.28
C ALA A 61 -8.27 2.57 1.74
N MET A 62 -9.55 2.85 2.02
CA MET A 62 -10.18 4.12 1.65
C MET A 62 -9.60 5.31 2.42
N LEU A 63 -9.28 5.11 3.69
CA LEU A 63 -8.65 6.12 4.54
C LEU A 63 -7.23 6.45 4.06
N PHE A 64 -6.45 5.44 3.67
CA PHE A 64 -5.14 5.65 3.07
C PHE A 64 -5.22 6.54 1.82
N LEU A 65 -6.22 6.36 0.97
CA LEU A 65 -6.40 7.18 -0.23
C LEU A 65 -6.62 8.66 0.11
N VAL A 66 -7.52 8.95 1.05
CA VAL A 66 -7.81 10.34 1.45
C VAL A 66 -6.59 10.96 2.11
N PHE A 67 -5.94 10.25 3.04
CA PHE A 67 -4.75 10.74 3.74
C PHE A 67 -3.55 10.97 2.80
N ASP A 68 -3.38 10.14 1.77
CA ASP A 68 -2.33 10.33 0.75
C ASP A 68 -2.58 11.61 -0.07
N LEU A 69 -3.85 11.88 -0.45
CA LEU A 69 -4.23 13.13 -1.11
C LEU A 69 -4.00 14.36 -0.23
N GLU A 70 -4.24 14.25 1.07
CA GLU A 70 -3.99 15.33 2.02
C GLU A 70 -2.51 15.70 2.11
N ILE A 71 -1.61 14.71 2.18
CA ILE A 71 -0.16 14.92 2.17
C ILE A 71 0.28 15.55 0.85
N LEU A 72 -0.28 15.08 -0.27
CA LEU A 72 0.00 15.65 -1.59
C LEU A 72 -0.39 17.13 -1.67
N LEU A 73 -1.50 17.52 -1.05
CA LEU A 73 -1.94 18.93 -0.96
C LEU A 73 -1.07 19.78 -0.03
N LEU A 74 -0.47 19.19 1.00
CA LEU A 74 0.50 19.88 1.87
C LEU A 74 1.90 20.00 1.25
N PHE A 75 2.23 19.19 0.23
CA PHE A 75 3.57 19.17 -0.35
C PHE A 75 4.02 20.53 -0.95
N PRO A 76 3.20 21.28 -1.72
CA PRO A 76 3.60 22.59 -2.22
C PRO A 76 3.97 23.57 -1.11
N LEU A 77 3.19 23.58 -0.02
CA LEU A 77 3.50 24.40 1.16
C LEU A 77 4.85 24.04 1.76
N ALA A 78 5.16 22.75 1.88
CA ALA A 78 6.44 22.28 2.43
C ALA A 78 7.64 22.76 1.59
N VAL A 79 7.49 22.81 0.27
CA VAL A 79 8.55 23.26 -0.66
C VAL A 79 8.66 24.79 -0.70
N THR A 80 7.54 25.52 -0.65
CA THR A 80 7.52 26.98 -0.82
C THR A 80 7.34 27.76 0.48
N LEU A 81 7.56 27.15 1.65
CA LEU A 81 7.24 27.72 2.95
C LEU A 81 7.83 29.13 3.17
N TYR A 82 9.05 29.38 2.67
CA TYR A 82 9.73 30.68 2.77
C TYR A 82 9.25 31.74 1.77
N GLN A 83 8.50 31.34 0.74
CA GLN A 83 7.98 32.23 -0.31
C GLN A 83 6.50 32.57 -0.11
N VAL A 84 5.82 31.83 0.77
CA VAL A 84 4.40 31.99 1.05
C VAL A 84 4.20 33.19 1.97
N SER A 85 3.27 34.08 1.60
CA SER A 85 2.86 35.20 2.46
C SER A 85 2.09 34.70 3.69
N THR A 86 1.96 35.54 4.71
CA THR A 86 1.18 35.20 5.92
C THR A 86 -0.24 34.73 5.59
N TYR A 87 -0.83 35.24 4.51
CA TYR A 87 -2.14 34.80 4.02
C TYR A 87 -2.16 33.32 3.59
N GLY A 88 -1.20 32.89 2.77
CA GLY A 88 -1.11 31.49 2.34
C GLY A 88 -0.77 30.56 3.50
N PHE A 89 0.01 31.03 4.47
CA PHE A 89 0.29 30.28 5.70
C PHE A 89 -0.97 30.05 6.54
N VAL A 90 -1.83 31.07 6.68
CA VAL A 90 -3.11 30.94 7.40
C VAL A 90 -4.05 29.96 6.70
N ILE A 91 -4.14 29.99 5.36
CA ILE A 91 -4.94 29.01 4.59
C ILE A 91 -4.45 27.59 4.85
N ALA A 92 -3.13 27.38 4.80
CA ALA A 92 -2.54 26.08 5.09
C ALA A 92 -2.82 25.60 6.51
N LEU A 93 -2.81 26.50 7.49
CA LEU A 93 -3.11 26.17 8.88
C LEU A 93 -4.58 25.79 9.06
N ILE A 94 -5.50 26.51 8.40
CA ILE A 94 -6.93 26.15 8.37
C ILE A 94 -7.11 24.78 7.71
N PHE A 95 -6.45 24.54 6.58
CA PHE A 95 -6.50 23.25 5.89
C PHE A 95 -6.03 22.12 6.82
N PHE A 96 -4.85 22.24 7.42
CA PHE A 96 -4.32 21.26 8.38
C PHE A 96 -5.25 21.02 9.58
N PHE A 97 -5.90 22.07 10.09
CA PHE A 97 -6.86 21.94 11.18
C PHE A 97 -8.10 21.12 10.79
N VAL A 98 -8.64 21.34 9.58
CA VAL A 98 -9.76 20.55 9.06
C VAL A 98 -9.36 19.08 8.92
N LEU A 99 -8.14 18.79 8.43
CA LEU A 99 -7.62 17.42 8.36
C LEU A 99 -7.53 16.77 9.74
N THR A 100 -7.03 17.51 10.72
CA THR A 100 -6.89 17.01 12.09
C THR A 100 -8.24 16.66 12.70
N ILE A 101 -9.28 17.46 12.43
CA ILE A 101 -10.66 17.14 12.86
C ILE A 101 -11.15 15.86 12.19
N GLY A 102 -10.95 15.70 10.88
CA GLY A 102 -11.33 14.49 10.15
C GLY A 102 -10.71 13.23 10.78
N PHE A 103 -9.41 13.30 11.07
CA PHE A 103 -8.67 12.21 11.71
C PHE A 103 -9.15 11.89 13.13
N VAL A 104 -9.46 12.91 13.94
CA VAL A 104 -9.97 12.71 15.31
C VAL A 104 -11.35 12.03 15.28
N LEU A 105 -12.23 12.42 14.36
CA LEU A 105 -13.54 11.78 14.19
C LEU A 105 -13.42 10.31 13.77
N GLU A 106 -12.46 10.02 12.90
CA GLU A 106 -12.19 8.67 12.43
C GLU A 106 -11.74 7.74 13.58
N ILE A 107 -10.82 8.20 14.43
CA ILE A 107 -10.41 7.46 15.63
C ILE A 107 -11.62 7.22 16.56
N GLY A 108 -12.44 8.26 16.77
CA GLY A 108 -13.64 8.17 17.62
C GLY A 108 -14.72 7.23 17.08
N SER A 109 -14.77 7.04 15.75
CA SER A 109 -15.75 6.15 15.10
C SER A 109 -15.45 4.66 15.29
N GLY A 110 -14.25 4.30 15.75
CA GLY A 110 -13.83 2.90 15.89
C GLY A 110 -13.60 2.18 14.55
N ALA A 111 -13.61 2.89 13.43
CA ALA A 111 -13.38 2.35 12.09
C ALA A 111 -12.03 1.60 11.93
N ILE A 112 -11.05 1.97 12.75
CA ILE A 112 -9.72 1.36 12.82
C ILE A 112 -9.61 0.23 13.86
N SER A 113 -10.63 0.03 14.69
CA SER A 113 -10.62 -1.01 15.71
C SER A 113 -11.04 -2.34 15.10
N LEU A 114 -10.14 -3.32 15.12
CA LEU A 114 -10.49 -4.70 14.83
C LEU A 114 -11.23 -5.26 16.04
N THR A 115 -12.54 -5.00 16.13
CA THR A 115 -13.37 -5.68 17.10
C THR A 115 -13.43 -7.16 16.73
N ASN A 116 -12.92 -8.02 17.61
CA ASN A 116 -13.07 -9.46 17.48
C ASN A 116 -14.52 -9.81 17.82
N THR A 117 -15.43 -9.62 16.88
CA THR A 117 -16.73 -10.30 16.93
C THR A 117 -16.50 -11.73 16.50
N HIS A 118 -15.99 -12.55 17.42
CA HIS A 118 -16.06 -14.00 17.35
C HIS A 118 -17.32 -14.44 18.09
N GLU A 119 -18.42 -14.51 17.34
CA GLU A 119 -19.10 -15.78 17.14
C GLU A 119 -18.55 -16.39 15.85
#